data_AF-A0A971EDQ4-F1
#
_entry.id   AF-A0A971EDQ4-F1
#
_cell.length_a   1.000
_cell.length_b   1.000
_cell.length_c   1.000
_cell.angle_alpha   90.00
_cell.angle_beta   90.00
_cell.angle_gamma   90.00
#
_symmetry.space_group_name_H-M   'P 1'
#
loop_
_entity.id
_entity.type
_entity.pdbx_description
1 polymer ?
#
loop_
_entity_poly.entity_id
_entity_poly.type
_entity_poly.pdbx_seq_one_letter_code
_entity_poly.pdbx_strand_id
1 'polypeptide(L)' 'MERLREMINISFLQLEQILFQELRKEFCEAFSALLERLDDQIHAACDKNRYEVLEKVSRGGETLVGTVRFRRRCYL' A
#
# COMPACT_ATOMS: atom_id res chain seq x y z
N MET A 1 5.15 35.86 5.89
CA MET A 1 5.46 34.50 6.38
C MET A 1 5.29 34.36 7.90
N GLU A 2 5.55 35.40 8.70
CA GLU A 2 5.35 35.39 10.17
C GLU A 2 3.88 35.23 10.58
N ARG A 3 2.95 35.93 9.92
CA ARG A 3 1.50 35.87 10.26
C ARG A 3 0.87 34.48 10.10
N LEU A 4 1.40 33.64 9.21
CA LEU A 4 0.90 32.27 8.95
C LEU A 4 1.37 31.29 10.05
N ARG A 5 2.56 31.53 10.62
CA ARG A 5 3.07 30.81 11.79
C ARG A 5 2.34 31.16 13.09
N GLU A 6 1.83 32.38 13.22
CA GLU A 6 1.08 32.81 14.41
C GLU A 6 -0.39 32.33 14.40
N MET A 7 -1.00 32.19 13.22
CA MET A 7 -2.38 31.71 13.09
C MET A 7 -2.52 30.18 13.22
N ILE A 8 -1.48 29.44 12.86
CA ILE A 8 -1.46 27.97 12.89
C ILE A 8 -0.48 27.60 13.99
N ASN A 9 -1.00 27.15 15.13
CA ASN A 9 -0.23 26.74 16.32
C ASN A 9 0.57 25.43 16.09
N ILE A 10 1.09 25.24 14.87
CA ILE A 10 1.77 24.05 14.36
C ILE A 10 3.07 24.52 13.71
N SER A 11 4.18 23.99 14.20
CA SER A 11 5.50 24.19 13.59
C SER A 11 5.56 23.55 12.19
N PHE A 12 6.40 24.09 11.31
CA PHE A 12 6.63 23.48 9.98
C PHE A 12 7.06 22.02 10.07
N LEU A 13 7.86 21.66 11.08
CA LEU A 13 8.26 20.28 11.33
C LEU A 13 7.05 19.37 11.62
N GLN A 14 6.10 19.82 12.43
CA GLN A 14 4.88 19.06 12.70
C GLN A 14 4.03 18.91 11.44
N LEU A 15 3.95 19.96 10.61
CA LEU A 15 3.23 19.90 9.34
C LEU A 15 3.87 18.91 8.37
N GLU A 16 5.20 18.89 8.27
CA GLU A 16 5.94 17.89 7.49
C GLU A 16 5.71 16.46 7.99
N GLN A 17 5.73 16.26 9.31
CA GLN A 17 5.47 14.94 9.91
C GLN A 17 4.05 14.45 9.60
N ILE A 18 3.04 15.33 9.72
CA ILE A 18 1.65 15.00 9.39
C ILE A 18 1.53 14.65 7.91
N LEU A 19 2.08 15.50 7.03
CA LEU A 19 2.05 15.26 5.59
C LEU A 19 2.72 13.92 5.22
N PHE A 20 3.87 13.61 5.84
CA PHE A 20 4.56 12.36 5.59
C PHE A 20 3.77 11.14 6.07
N GLN A 21 3.08 11.25 7.22
CA GLN A 21 2.22 10.18 7.72
C GLN A 21 1.03 9.91 6.78
N GLU A 22 0.38 10.96 6.28
CA GLU A 22 -0.71 10.82 5.31
C GLU A 22 -0.21 10.26 3.98
N LEU A 23 0.92 10.76 3.46
CA LEU A 23 1.54 10.23 2.25
C LEU A 23 1.88 8.75 2.39
N ARG A 24 2.45 8.36 3.53
CA ARG A 24 2.76 6.95 3.83
C ARG A 24 1.51 6.09 3.80
N LYS A 25 0.42 6.56 4.41
CA LYS A 25 -0.85 5.83 4.45
C LYS A 25 -1.39 5.61 3.03
N GLU A 26 -1.50 6.69 2.26
CA GLU A 26 -1.99 6.65 0.87
C GLU A 26 -1.11 5.75 0.00
N PHE A 27 0.22 5.82 0.17
CA PHE A 27 1.16 4.94 -0.53
C PHE A 27 0.90 3.46 -0.21
N CYS A 28 0.78 3.11 1.07
CA CYS A 28 0.54 1.72 1.48
C CYS A 28 -0.80 1.19 0.96
N GLU A 29 -1.86 2.02 0.97
CA GLU A 29 -3.17 1.66 0.45
C GLU A 29 -3.15 1.46 -1.07
N ALA A 30 -2.59 2.42 -1.80
CA ALA A 30 -2.45 2.33 -3.25
C ALA A 30 -1.58 1.13 -3.68
N PHE A 31 -0.48 0.87 -2.98
CA PHE A 31 0.40 -0.24 -3.29
C PHE A 31 -0.23 -1.60 -2.97
N SER A 32 -0.98 -1.70 -1.85
CA SER A 32 -1.76 -2.91 -1.54
C SER A 32 -2.75 -3.22 -2.66
N ALA A 33 -3.50 -2.21 -3.12
CA ALA A 33 -4.46 -2.36 -4.21
C ALA A 33 -3.77 -2.75 -5.54
N LEU A 34 -2.61 -2.16 -5.83
CA LEU A 34 -1.82 -2.52 -7.01
C LEU A 34 -1.39 -4.00 -6.98
N LEU A 35 -0.91 -4.49 -5.83
CA LEU A 35 -0.49 -5.88 -5.68
C LEU A 35 -1.64 -6.88 -5.85
N GLU A 36 -2.85 -6.54 -5.39
CA GLU A 36 -4.02 -7.38 -5.66
C GLU A 36 -4.43 -7.37 -7.14
N ARG A 37 -4.32 -6.22 -7.82
CA ARG A 37 -4.56 -6.16 -9.27
C ARG A 37 -3.52 -6.96 -10.06
N LEU A 38 -2.27 -6.97 -9.62
CA LEU A 38 -1.24 -7.83 -10.21
C LEU A 38 -1.56 -9.30 -10.00
N ASP A 39 -2.06 -9.70 -8.82
CA ASP A 39 -2.53 -11.07 -8.60
C ASP A 39 -3.67 -11.47 -9.55
N ASP A 40 -4.63 -10.58 -9.81
CA ASP A 40 -5.69 -10.82 -10.79
C ASP A 40 -5.15 -10.96 -12.23
N GLN A 41 -4.16 -10.15 -12.61
CA GLN A 41 -3.51 -10.26 -13.92
C GLN A 41 -2.73 -11.56 -14.07
N ILE A 42 -1.97 -11.97 -13.03
CA ILE A 42 -1.27 -13.25 -13.00
C ILE A 42 -2.28 -14.39 -13.14
N HIS A 43 -3.39 -14.35 -12.40
CA HIS A 43 -4.44 -15.36 -12.51
C HIS A 43 -5.04 -15.45 -13.92
N ALA A 44 -5.33 -14.31 -14.54
CA ALA A 44 -5.89 -14.26 -15.89
C ALA A 44 -4.93 -14.81 -16.94
N ALA A 45 -3.62 -14.60 -16.77
CA ALA A 45 -2.57 -15.09 -17.66
C ALA A 45 -2.11 -16.52 -17.35
N CYS A 46 -2.51 -17.09 -16.20
CA CYS A 46 -2.05 -18.39 -15.75
C CYS A 46 -2.63 -19.53 -16.61
N ASP A 47 -1.81 -20.53 -16.91
CA ASP A 47 -2.26 -21.75 -17.61
C ASP A 47 -3.09 -22.62 -16.66
N LYS A 48 -4.41 -22.60 -16.87
CA LYS A 48 -5.40 -23.30 -16.06
C LYS A 48 -5.32 -24.83 -16.17
N ASN A 49 -4.61 -25.36 -17.17
CA ASN A 49 -4.40 -26.82 -17.26
C ASN A 49 -3.25 -27.29 -16.36
N ARG A 50 -2.39 -26.36 -15.93
CA ARG A 50 -1.21 -26.66 -15.13
C ARG A 50 -1.32 -26.20 -13.69
N TYR A 51 -2.08 -25.15 -13.44
CA TYR A 51 -2.15 -24.51 -12.13
C TYR A 51 -3.61 -24.33 -11.70
N GLU A 52 -3.92 -24.86 -10.52
CA GLU A 52 -5.21 -24.67 -9.86
C GLU A 52 -5.06 -23.75 -8.66
N VAL A 53 -6.05 -22.86 -8.44
CA VAL A 53 -6.06 -21.97 -7.28
C VAL A 53 -6.48 -22.77 -6.06
N LEU A 54 -5.60 -22.87 -5.07
CA LEU A 54 -5.91 -23.52 -3.80
C LEU A 54 -6.70 -22.59 -2.89
N GLU A 55 -6.17 -21.39 -2.67
CA GLU A 55 -6.71 -20.43 -1.73
C GLU A 55 -6.20 -19.01 -2.03
N LYS A 56 -6.89 -18.01 -1.47
CA LYS A 56 -6.43 -16.62 -1.46
C LYS A 56 -5.93 -16.27 -0.05
N VAL A 57 -4.63 -16.06 0.08
CA VAL A 57 -3.96 -15.84 1.37
C VAL A 57 -3.59 -14.38 1.57
N SER A 58 -3.68 -13.93 2.81
CA SER A 58 -3.15 -12.63 3.22
C SER A 58 -1.62 -12.71 3.33
N ARG A 59 -0.93 -11.70 2.79
CA ARG A 59 0.52 -11.52 2.88
C ARG A 59 0.83 -10.09 3.30
N GLY A 60 1.90 -9.95 4.07
CA GLY A 60 2.44 -8.66 4.48
C GLY A 60 3.88 -8.52 3.99
N GLY A 61 4.26 -7.31 3.59
CA GLY A 61 5.63 -6.94 3.26
C GLY A 61 6.00 -5.61 3.91
N GLU A 62 7.20 -5.54 4.48
CA GLU A 62 7.79 -4.28 4.93
C GLU A 62 8.36 -3.52 3.72
N THR A 63 8.01 -2.26 3.57
CA THR A 63 8.59 -1.35 2.58
C THR A 63 9.32 -0.22 3.29
N LEU A 64 10.14 0.55 2.55
CA LEU A 64 10.79 1.75 3.10
C LEU A 64 9.80 2.78 3.64
N VAL A 65 8.57 2.78 3.10
CA VAL A 65 7.55 3.76 3.44
C VAL A 65 6.64 3.23 4.55
N GLY A 66 6.40 1.91 4.61
CA GLY A 66 5.63 1.28 5.68
C GLY A 66 5.21 -0.15 5.36
N THR A 67 4.51 -0.79 6.30
CA THR A 67 3.99 -2.15 6.11
C THR A 67 2.79 -2.16 5.17
N VAL A 68 2.82 -3.07 4.19
CA VAL A 68 1.77 -3.25 3.19
C VAL A 68 1.17 -4.64 3.35
N ARG A 69 -0.16 -4.76 3.27
CA ARG A 69 -0.88 -6.04 3.40
C ARG A 69 -1.83 -6.21 2.23
N PHE A 70 -1.76 -7.35 1.57
CA PHE A 70 -2.56 -7.65 0.38
C PHE A 70 -2.90 -9.13 0.33
N ARG A 71 -3.95 -9.48 -0.44
CA ARG A 71 -4.35 -10.87 -0.66
C ARG A 71 -3.91 -11.35 -2.03
N ARG A 72 -3.29 -12.52 -2.10
CA ARG A 72 -2.88 -13.16 -3.36
C ARG A 72 -3.30 -14.62 -3.43
N ARG A 73 -3.50 -15.15 -4.62
CA ARG A 73 -3.80 -16.56 -4.87
C ARG A 73 -2.54 -17.41 -4.72
N CYS A 74 -2.68 -18.56 -4.07
CA CYS A 74 -1.69 -19.64 -4.07
C CYS A 74 -2.12 -20.70 -5.09
N TYR A 75 -1.18 -21.14 -5.91
CA TYR A 75 -1.41 -22.15 -6.94
C TYR A 75 -0.69 -23.45 -6.56
N LEU A 76 -1.30 -24.58 -6.90
CA LEU A 76 -0.64 -25.89 -6.91
C LEU A 76 -0.12 -26.20 -8.32
#